data_AF-A0AAD5DBC8-F1
#
_entry.id   AF-A0AAD5DBC8-F1
#
_cell.length_a   1.000
_cell.length_b   1.000
_cell.length_c   1.000
_cell.angle_alpha   90.00
_cell.angle_beta   90.00
_cell.angle_gamma   90.00
#
_symmetry.space_group_name_H-M   'P 1'
#
loop_
_entity.id
_entity.type
_entity.pdbx_description
1 polymer ?
#
loop_
_entity_poly.entity_id
_entity_poly.type
_entity_poly.pdbx_seq_one_letter_code
_entity_poly.pdbx_strand_id
1 'polypeptide(L)'
;SLKDTILSNAENGTPVTCLVYTLLLPWAAEVARGLNVRSAMLWIQPASVLRVYYYYFNGYKELIGDDCTEPSWSIQLPGLPQLKIRDLPSFCNPSNTYSFALPLFKEQFDILELEDKPTIFVNSFDALEEEALQEIEGKLKLLYSFMYKELIGDDCTEPSWSIKLPGLPQLKIRDLPSFCNPSNTYSFALPLFKEQFDTLELEDKPKIFVNSFDALEEEALQEIEGKLKLVAVGPLIPSAFLDGKDPSDKSFGGDLFKKTKDYVEWMNTKPKGSIVYISFGSLIMLSKEQKEAMAHALLESGRPFLWVIREKDGEEDEEMSRMDELEQLGLIVPWCSQLEVLSHPSLGCFVTHCGWNSTLESISCGVPVVAFPHWTDQSTNAKLIEDVWGTGVRVTSNEDGVVEGEEIRRCVEMVMGGHERGVTMRQNAKKWKDLAREVTKEGGSSYTNLKAFVEQVGSSTNDKVVNFMSKEVQALEAKLEF
;
A
#
# COMPACT_ATOMS: atom_id res chain seq x y z
N SER A 1 -26.28 9.22 -0.32
CA SER A 1 -25.48 8.17 0.34
C SER A 1 -25.32 6.97 -0.59
N LEU A 2 -24.44 6.00 -0.30
CA LEU A 2 -24.32 4.77 -1.10
C LEU A 2 -25.67 4.05 -1.26
N LYS A 3 -26.43 3.97 -0.16
CA LYS A 3 -27.79 3.41 -0.13
C LYS A 3 -28.71 4.12 -1.13
N ASP A 4 -28.74 5.45 -1.11
CA ASP A 4 -29.58 6.24 -2.02
C ASP A 4 -29.17 6.05 -3.48
N THR A 5 -27.87 5.94 -3.75
CA THR A 5 -27.35 5.66 -5.11
C THR A 5 -27.81 4.30 -5.61
N ILE A 6 -27.73 3.25 -4.78
CA ILE A 6 -28.20 1.91 -5.14
C ILE A 6 -29.71 1.92 -5.42
N LEU A 7 -30.50 2.53 -4.54
CA LEU A 7 -31.95 2.60 -4.68
C LEU A 7 -32.38 3.42 -5.90
N SER A 8 -31.77 4.59 -6.11
CA SER A 8 -32.08 5.46 -7.25
C SER A 8 -31.74 4.79 -8.58
N ASN A 9 -30.64 4.03 -8.66
CA ASN A 9 -30.30 3.27 -9.85
C ASN A 9 -31.36 2.20 -10.19
N ALA A 10 -31.92 1.54 -9.18
CA ALA A 10 -33.02 0.59 -9.39
C ALA A 10 -34.30 1.28 -9.88
N GLU A 11 -34.64 2.44 -9.30
CA GLU A 11 -35.78 3.26 -9.73
C GLU A 11 -35.65 3.77 -11.18
N ASN A 12 -34.43 4.10 -11.60
CA ASN A 12 -34.11 4.56 -12.94
C ASN A 12 -33.99 3.43 -13.99
N GLY A 13 -34.31 2.18 -13.64
CA GLY A 13 -34.29 1.03 -14.55
C GLY A 13 -32.89 0.46 -14.81
N THR A 14 -31.90 0.86 -14.01
CA THR A 14 -30.51 0.38 -14.07
C THR A 14 -30.08 -0.22 -12.73
N PRO A 15 -30.72 -1.31 -12.25
CA PRO A 15 -30.46 -1.84 -10.92
C PRO A 15 -29.01 -2.28 -10.74
N VAL A 16 -28.42 -1.96 -9.59
CA VAL A 16 -27.08 -2.41 -9.21
C VAL A 16 -27.13 -3.91 -8.93
N THR A 17 -26.40 -4.71 -9.73
CA THR A 17 -26.37 -6.18 -9.58
C THR A 17 -25.24 -6.68 -8.67
N CYS A 18 -24.23 -5.83 -8.45
CA CYS A 18 -23.11 -6.07 -7.56
C CYS A 18 -22.48 -4.74 -7.11
N LEU A 19 -22.09 -4.67 -5.85
CA LEU A 19 -21.21 -3.64 -5.31
C LEU A 19 -19.77 -4.19 -5.25
N VAL A 20 -18.83 -3.50 -5.89
CA VAL A 20 -17.40 -3.77 -5.68
C VAL A 20 -16.86 -2.71 -4.72
N TYR A 21 -16.17 -3.13 -3.68
CA TYR A 21 -15.59 -2.26 -2.66
C TYR A 21 -14.17 -2.74 -2.29
N THR A 22 -13.42 -1.93 -1.55
CA THR A 22 -12.01 -2.18 -1.22
C THR A 22 -11.74 -1.97 0.27
N LEU A 23 -10.47 -1.97 0.67
CA LEU A 23 -9.97 -1.78 2.04
C LEU A 23 -10.65 -0.61 2.76
N LEU A 24 -10.81 -0.76 4.08
CA LEU A 24 -11.28 0.27 5.00
C LEU A 24 -12.71 0.77 4.73
N LEU A 25 -13.50 0.02 3.96
CA LEU A 25 -14.92 0.30 3.69
C LEU A 25 -15.85 -0.87 4.10
N PRO A 26 -15.72 -1.46 5.30
CA PRO A 26 -16.55 -2.61 5.72
C PRO A 26 -18.05 -2.29 5.70
N TRP A 27 -18.42 -1.05 6.05
CA TRP A 27 -19.80 -0.54 5.99
C TRP A 27 -20.43 -0.64 4.59
N ALA A 28 -19.63 -0.64 3.51
CA ALA A 28 -20.14 -0.75 2.16
C ALA A 28 -20.76 -2.15 1.91
N ALA A 29 -20.12 -3.19 2.44
CA ALA A 29 -20.66 -4.56 2.41
C ALA A 29 -21.95 -4.68 3.23
N GLU A 30 -22.03 -4.02 4.38
CA GLU A 30 -23.24 -3.99 5.21
C GLU A 30 -24.41 -3.32 4.47
N VAL A 31 -24.16 -2.20 3.80
CA VAL A 31 -25.17 -1.50 2.97
C VAL A 31 -25.65 -2.41 1.84
N ALA A 32 -24.74 -3.10 1.14
CA ALA A 32 -25.12 -4.04 0.09
C ALA A 32 -25.98 -5.19 0.63
N ARG A 33 -25.57 -5.79 1.75
CA ARG A 33 -26.29 -6.86 2.44
C ARG A 33 -27.69 -6.43 2.87
N GLY A 34 -27.81 -5.23 3.46
CA GLY A 34 -29.09 -4.65 3.88
C GLY A 34 -30.06 -4.36 2.72
N LEU A 35 -29.55 -4.25 1.49
CA LEU A 35 -30.33 -4.03 0.26
C LEU A 35 -30.47 -5.30 -0.60
N ASN A 36 -30.00 -6.46 -0.13
CA ASN A 36 -29.93 -7.71 -0.91
C ASN A 36 -29.15 -7.55 -2.24
N VAL A 37 -28.16 -6.67 -2.26
CA VAL A 37 -27.22 -6.51 -3.37
C VAL A 37 -25.98 -7.35 -3.07
N ARG A 38 -25.49 -8.10 -4.06
CA ARG A 38 -24.24 -8.84 -3.91
C ARG A 38 -23.07 -7.88 -3.72
N SER A 39 -22.12 -8.21 -2.86
CA SER A 39 -20.87 -7.47 -2.70
C SER A 39 -19.66 -8.32 -3.07
N ALA A 40 -18.61 -7.67 -3.56
CA ALA A 40 -17.33 -8.28 -3.86
C ALA A 40 -16.21 -7.36 -3.35
N MET A 41 -15.32 -7.91 -2.53
CA MET A 41 -14.14 -7.18 -2.07
C MET A 41 -13.02 -7.31 -3.10
N LEU A 42 -12.47 -6.17 -3.49
CA LEU A 42 -11.21 -6.04 -4.21
C LEU A 42 -10.09 -5.73 -3.21
N TRP A 43 -9.12 -6.63 -3.11
CA TRP A 43 -7.89 -6.46 -2.36
C TRP A 43 -6.82 -5.85 -3.25
N ILE A 44 -6.42 -4.62 -2.93
CA ILE A 44 -5.52 -3.77 -3.74
C ILE A 44 -4.06 -3.80 -3.28
N GLN A 45 -3.72 -4.72 -2.40
CA GLN A 45 -2.36 -5.02 -1.91
C GLN A 45 -1.97 -6.46 -2.35
N PRO A 46 -0.75 -6.94 -2.12
CA PRO A 46 -0.43 -8.34 -2.43
C PRO A 46 -1.25 -9.33 -1.59
N ALA A 47 -1.46 -10.54 -2.10
CA ALA A 47 -2.08 -11.65 -1.34
C ALA A 47 -1.27 -11.97 -0.07
N SER A 48 0.04 -11.80 -0.16
CA SER A 48 0.96 -12.01 0.96
C SER A 48 0.63 -11.10 2.15
N VAL A 49 0.26 -9.86 1.86
CA VAL A 49 -0.07 -8.85 2.88
C VAL A 49 -1.45 -9.14 3.51
N LEU A 50 -2.43 -9.58 2.70
CA LEU A 50 -3.71 -10.07 3.23
C LEU A 50 -3.48 -11.18 4.27
N ARG A 51 -2.57 -12.12 3.99
CA ARG A 51 -2.25 -13.21 4.92
C ARG A 51 -1.59 -12.74 6.20
N VAL A 52 -0.65 -11.78 6.10
CA VAL A 52 -0.06 -11.18 7.30
C VAL A 52 -1.16 -10.61 8.19
N TYR A 53 -2.10 -9.85 7.61
CA TYR A 53 -3.19 -9.29 8.39
C TYR A 53 -4.13 -10.36 8.93
N TYR A 54 -4.51 -11.35 8.13
CA TYR A 54 -5.38 -12.44 8.56
C TYR A 54 -4.83 -13.13 9.80
N TYR A 55 -3.57 -13.59 9.76
CA TYR A 55 -2.97 -14.29 10.89
C TYR A 55 -2.69 -13.37 12.07
N TYR A 56 -2.32 -12.11 11.83
CA TYR A 56 -2.22 -11.11 12.89
C TYR A 56 -3.53 -11.02 13.68
N PHE A 57 -4.68 -10.97 13.02
CA PHE A 57 -5.99 -10.92 13.70
C PHE A 57 -6.53 -12.27 14.16
N ASN A 58 -6.00 -13.39 13.65
CA ASN A 58 -6.44 -14.75 13.94
C ASN A 58 -5.36 -15.57 14.67
N GLY A 59 -4.97 -15.11 15.86
CA GLY A 59 -4.19 -15.92 16.82
C GLY A 59 -2.67 -15.80 16.72
N TYR A 60 -2.12 -14.96 15.83
CA TYR A 60 -0.67 -14.69 15.77
C TYR A 60 -0.28 -13.29 16.25
N LYS A 61 -1.24 -12.48 16.74
CA LYS A 61 -0.98 -11.14 17.30
C LYS A 61 0.13 -11.13 18.34
N GLU A 62 0.08 -12.10 19.27
CA GLU A 62 1.00 -12.22 20.41
C GLU A 62 2.44 -12.55 20.00
N LEU A 63 2.62 -13.12 18.81
CA LEU A 63 3.95 -13.32 18.23
C LEU A 63 4.47 -12.05 17.56
N ILE A 64 3.61 -11.08 17.25
CA ILE A 64 3.90 -9.93 16.37
C ILE A 64 4.02 -8.59 17.17
N GLY A 65 3.99 -8.57 18.51
CA GLY A 65 4.23 -7.33 19.27
C GLY A 65 4.54 -7.46 20.77
N ASP A 66 5.43 -6.58 21.26
CA ASP A 66 5.18 -5.57 22.32
C ASP A 66 6.44 -4.72 22.70
N ASP A 67 7.63 -4.96 22.14
CA ASP A 67 8.83 -4.14 22.46
C ASP A 67 9.53 -3.54 21.22
N CYS A 68 9.38 -2.22 20.99
CA CYS A 68 10.16 -1.44 19.99
C CYS A 68 10.40 0.06 20.36
N THR A 69 11.37 0.30 21.27
CA THR A 69 12.40 1.39 21.44
C THR A 69 12.14 2.92 21.36
N GLU A 70 12.57 3.67 22.41
CA GLU A 70 12.50 5.14 22.75
C GLU A 70 13.41 6.18 22.01
N PRO A 71 13.12 7.53 22.04
CA PRO A 71 13.78 8.47 22.99
C PRO A 71 12.89 9.62 23.58
N SER A 72 13.51 10.46 24.42
CA SER A 72 13.03 11.15 25.63
C SER A 72 12.28 12.51 25.48
N TRP A 73 10.97 12.49 25.76
CA TRP A 73 10.14 13.58 26.33
C TRP A 73 8.93 12.91 27.00
N SER A 74 8.39 13.40 28.12
CA SER A 74 7.25 12.77 28.77
C SER A 74 6.30 13.72 29.51
N ILE A 75 5.02 13.36 29.58
CA ILE A 75 3.93 14.03 30.31
C ILE A 75 3.17 13.01 31.18
N GLN A 76 2.71 13.42 32.36
CA GLN A 76 1.89 12.61 33.25
C GLN A 76 0.46 13.15 33.23
N LEU A 77 -0.51 12.34 32.79
CA LEU A 77 -1.93 12.68 32.80
C LEU A 77 -2.65 11.94 33.95
N PRO A 78 -3.74 12.48 34.53
CA PRO A 78 -4.50 11.80 35.57
C PRO A 78 -5.05 10.45 35.07
N GLY A 79 -4.87 9.38 35.86
CA GLY A 79 -5.35 8.03 35.52
C GLY A 79 -4.56 7.29 34.43
N LEU A 80 -3.47 7.86 33.91
CA LEU A 80 -2.64 7.26 32.86
C LEU A 80 -1.17 7.17 33.30
N PRO A 81 -0.38 6.21 32.79
CA PRO A 81 1.07 6.16 33.04
C PRO A 81 1.79 7.37 32.42
N GLN A 82 3.08 7.54 32.73
CA GLN A 82 3.91 8.60 32.15
C GLN A 82 4.06 8.39 30.64
N LEU A 83 3.44 9.25 29.82
CA LEU A 83 3.37 9.12 28.36
C LEU A 83 4.47 9.93 27.67
N LYS A 84 5.07 9.41 26.60
CA LYS A 84 6.01 10.14 25.73
C LYS A 84 5.31 10.75 24.52
N ILE A 85 6.01 11.60 23.77
CA ILE A 85 5.42 12.29 22.60
C ILE A 85 4.96 11.31 21.51
N ARG A 86 5.64 10.17 21.38
CA ARG A 86 5.29 9.04 20.52
C ARG A 86 4.04 8.29 20.97
N ASP A 87 3.68 8.41 22.24
CA ASP A 87 2.53 7.71 22.85
C ASP A 87 1.27 8.57 22.76
N LEU A 88 1.37 9.82 22.30
CA LEU A 88 0.25 10.71 22.05
C LEU A 88 -0.26 10.55 20.61
N PRO A 89 -1.58 10.69 20.37
CA PRO A 89 -2.12 10.75 19.01
C PRO A 89 -1.41 11.83 18.18
N SER A 90 -1.05 11.50 16.94
CA SER A 90 -0.19 12.33 16.08
C SER A 90 -0.73 13.75 15.82
N PHE A 91 -2.05 13.95 15.85
CA PHE A 91 -2.71 15.25 15.71
C PHE A 91 -2.58 16.16 16.95
N CYS A 92 -2.15 15.63 18.10
CA CYS A 92 -1.87 16.42 19.31
C CYS A 92 -0.48 17.12 19.24
N ASN A 93 0.35 16.79 18.24
CA ASN A 93 1.62 17.48 18.01
C ASN A 93 1.41 18.70 17.07
N PRO A 94 1.66 19.94 17.52
CA PRO A 94 1.43 21.15 16.72
C PRO A 94 2.28 21.24 15.44
N SER A 95 3.42 20.54 15.39
CA SER A 95 4.31 20.48 14.22
C SER A 95 3.94 19.38 13.23
N ASN A 96 2.92 18.58 13.53
CA ASN A 96 2.49 17.47 12.69
C ASN A 96 1.46 17.95 11.66
N THR A 97 1.58 17.44 10.42
CA THR A 97 0.68 17.76 9.29
C THR A 97 -0.79 17.44 9.57
N TYR A 98 -1.09 16.57 10.55
CA TYR A 98 -2.45 16.19 10.95
C TYR A 98 -3.01 17.01 12.13
N SER A 99 -2.30 18.05 12.61
CA SER A 99 -2.78 18.94 13.68
C SER A 99 -4.10 19.66 13.36
N PHE A 100 -4.49 19.71 12.07
CA PHE A 100 -5.79 20.22 11.63
C PHE A 100 -6.98 19.43 12.21
N ALA A 101 -6.78 18.19 12.65
CA ALA A 101 -7.83 17.37 13.25
C ALA A 101 -8.12 17.77 14.70
N LEU A 102 -7.18 18.43 15.40
CA LEU A 102 -7.32 18.78 16.81
C LEU A 102 -8.47 19.77 17.09
N PRO A 103 -8.69 20.83 16.28
CA PRO A 103 -9.89 21.66 16.40
C PRO A 103 -11.21 20.90 16.18
N LEU A 104 -11.23 19.87 15.32
CA LEU A 104 -12.42 19.06 15.04
C LEU A 104 -12.80 18.17 16.23
N PHE A 105 -11.80 17.54 16.86
CA PHE A 105 -12.01 16.81 18.11
C PHE A 105 -12.45 17.73 19.25
N LYS A 106 -11.86 18.94 19.34
CA LYS A 106 -12.28 19.94 20.34
C LYS A 106 -13.73 20.35 20.16
N GLU A 107 -14.15 20.67 18.93
CA GLU A 107 -15.55 20.99 18.62
C GLU A 107 -16.49 19.82 18.98
N GLN A 108 -16.08 18.58 18.69
CA GLN A 108 -16.84 17.39 19.07
C GLN A 108 -16.95 17.23 20.59
N PHE A 109 -15.90 17.49 21.36
CA PHE A 109 -15.96 17.46 22.84
C PHE A 109 -16.79 18.61 23.41
N ASP A 110 -16.66 19.82 22.86
CA ASP A 110 -17.48 20.98 23.26
C ASP A 110 -18.98 20.70 23.01
N ILE A 111 -19.33 19.99 21.94
CA ILE A 111 -20.72 19.53 21.66
C ILE A 111 -21.18 18.47 22.65
N LEU A 112 -20.31 17.51 23.00
CA LEU A 112 -20.62 16.47 23.99
C LEU A 112 -20.81 17.07 25.40
N GLU A 113 -20.07 18.12 25.77
CA GLU A 113 -20.24 18.80 27.07
C GLU A 113 -21.58 19.56 27.20
N LEU A 114 -22.30 19.81 26.10
CA LEU A 114 -23.64 20.40 26.11
C LEU A 114 -24.75 19.38 26.41
N GLU A 115 -24.45 18.08 26.35
CA GLU A 115 -25.41 17.02 26.67
C GLU A 115 -25.33 16.63 28.16
N ASP A 116 -26.48 16.45 28.81
CA ASP A 116 -26.57 16.16 30.26
C ASP A 116 -25.92 14.80 30.62
N LYS A 117 -25.93 13.82 29.68
CA LYS A 117 -25.28 12.48 29.79
C LYS A 117 -25.00 11.86 28.40
N PRO A 118 -23.91 12.24 27.72
CA PRO A 118 -23.55 11.64 26.44
C PRO A 118 -23.26 10.14 26.61
N THR A 119 -23.60 9.35 25.60
CA THR A 119 -23.28 7.91 25.55
C THR A 119 -22.28 7.69 24.42
N ILE A 120 -21.06 7.34 24.77
CA ILE A 120 -19.95 7.20 23.83
C ILE A 120 -19.53 5.73 23.84
N PHE A 121 -19.38 5.14 22.66
CA PHE A 121 -18.83 3.81 22.50
C PHE A 121 -17.30 3.92 22.43
N VAL A 122 -16.63 3.41 23.46
CA VAL A 122 -15.17 3.42 23.56
C VAL A 122 -14.68 1.98 23.46
N ASN A 123 -13.70 1.73 22.61
CA ASN A 123 -13.11 0.41 22.43
C ASN A 123 -11.96 0.20 23.45
N SER A 124 -12.31 0.08 24.74
CA SER A 124 -11.40 -0.19 25.87
C SER A 124 -12.06 -1.19 26.87
N PHE A 125 -11.35 -1.61 27.93
CA PHE A 125 -11.91 -2.48 28.97
C PHE A 125 -11.33 -2.21 30.37
N ASP A 126 -12.12 -2.49 31.41
CA ASP A 126 -11.85 -2.10 32.80
C ASP A 126 -10.50 -2.61 33.31
N ALA A 127 -10.09 -3.82 32.91
CA ALA A 127 -8.82 -4.41 33.30
C ALA A 127 -7.59 -3.92 32.47
N LEU A 128 -7.77 -2.95 31.56
CA LEU A 128 -6.72 -2.29 30.78
C LEU A 128 -6.46 -0.87 31.27
N GLU A 129 -7.53 -0.14 31.60
CA GLU A 129 -7.48 1.30 31.89
C GLU A 129 -8.35 1.65 33.11
N GLU A 130 -8.33 0.83 34.17
CA GLU A 130 -9.21 0.92 35.35
C GLU A 130 -9.27 2.35 35.94
N GLU A 131 -8.10 2.96 36.16
CA GLU A 131 -8.00 4.31 36.75
C GLU A 131 -8.49 5.40 35.78
N ALA A 132 -8.21 5.29 34.48
CA ALA A 132 -8.69 6.25 33.48
C ALA A 132 -10.20 6.12 33.22
N LEU A 133 -10.74 4.90 33.25
CA LEU A 133 -12.16 4.62 33.07
C LEU A 133 -12.98 5.05 34.28
N GLN A 134 -12.50 4.80 35.52
CA GLN A 134 -13.16 5.29 36.75
C GLN A 134 -13.30 6.82 36.79
N GLU A 135 -12.31 7.56 36.27
CA GLU A 135 -12.33 9.02 36.22
C GLU A 135 -13.37 9.58 35.22
N ILE A 136 -13.74 8.79 34.20
CA ILE A 136 -14.66 9.16 33.11
C ILE A 136 -16.08 8.61 33.34
N GLU A 137 -16.23 7.50 34.06
CA GLU A 137 -17.51 6.81 34.34
C GLU A 137 -18.47 7.68 35.17
N GLY A 138 -17.94 8.64 35.94
CA GLY A 138 -18.75 9.66 36.62
C GLY A 138 -19.49 10.63 35.67
N LYS A 139 -19.19 10.60 34.37
CA LYS A 139 -19.70 11.53 33.35
C LYS A 139 -20.41 10.86 32.15
N LEU A 140 -20.20 9.57 31.87
CA LEU A 140 -20.69 8.87 30.67
C LEU A 140 -21.15 7.43 30.98
N LYS A 141 -22.04 6.84 30.16
CA LYS A 141 -22.55 5.45 30.33
C LYS A 141 -22.05 4.52 29.20
N LEU A 142 -21.51 3.34 29.55
CA LEU A 142 -20.91 2.36 28.61
C LEU A 142 -21.75 1.06 28.48
N LEU A 143 -21.67 0.38 27.32
CA LEU A 143 -22.31 -0.93 27.03
C LEU A 143 -21.31 -1.86 26.32
N TYR A 144 -21.19 -3.12 26.79
CA TYR A 144 -20.09 -4.06 26.46
C TYR A 144 -20.45 -5.20 25.47
N SER A 145 -19.44 -5.72 24.76
CA SER A 145 -19.45 -6.97 23.95
C SER A 145 -18.13 -7.75 24.16
N PHE A 146 -18.18 -9.09 24.08
CA PHE A 146 -17.21 -10.07 24.61
C PHE A 146 -16.14 -10.58 23.61
N MET A 147 -14.87 -10.68 24.04
CA MET A 147 -14.00 -11.90 24.15
C MET A 147 -12.48 -11.69 23.90
N TYR A 148 -11.71 -12.27 24.84
CA TYR A 148 -10.29 -12.67 24.91
C TYR A 148 -9.20 -11.71 25.43
N LYS A 149 -8.64 -12.13 26.58
CA LYS A 149 -7.36 -11.80 27.20
C LYS A 149 -6.63 -13.13 27.48
N GLU A 150 -5.31 -13.06 27.58
CA GLU A 150 -4.29 -14.11 27.84
C GLU A 150 -3.63 -14.74 26.61
N LEU A 151 -2.43 -14.24 26.24
CA LEU A 151 -1.14 -14.91 26.41
C LEU A 151 0.01 -13.95 25.98
N ILE A 152 1.01 -13.77 26.86
CA ILE A 152 2.18 -12.91 26.66
C ILE A 152 3.36 -13.82 26.28
N GLY A 153 4.16 -13.42 25.30
CA GLY A 153 5.46 -14.00 25.00
C GLY A 153 6.53 -12.92 24.90
N ASP A 154 7.48 -12.92 25.84
CA ASP A 154 8.68 -12.10 25.82
C ASP A 154 9.66 -12.65 24.77
N ASP A 155 9.77 -12.02 23.60
CA ASP A 155 11.00 -11.96 22.78
C ASP A 155 10.70 -11.31 21.42
N CYS A 156 10.80 -9.97 21.32
CA CYS A 156 10.77 -9.26 20.02
C CYS A 156 11.85 -8.17 19.88
N THR A 157 12.80 -8.08 20.82
CA THR A 157 13.88 -7.07 20.78
C THR A 157 15.16 -7.55 20.12
N GLU A 158 15.29 -8.85 19.83
CA GLU A 158 16.48 -9.34 19.16
C GLU A 158 16.46 -9.03 17.65
N PRO A 159 17.55 -8.48 17.07
CA PRO A 159 17.72 -8.34 15.62
C PRO A 159 17.59 -9.67 14.83
N SER A 160 17.60 -10.80 15.55
CA SER A 160 17.43 -12.16 15.06
C SER A 160 15.97 -12.60 14.91
N TRP A 161 15.00 -11.84 15.45
CA TRP A 161 13.59 -12.22 15.48
C TRP A 161 13.04 -12.43 14.07
N SER A 162 12.30 -13.53 13.92
CA SER A 162 11.60 -13.83 12.67
C SER A 162 10.43 -14.77 12.91
N ILE A 163 9.41 -14.63 12.06
CA ILE A 163 8.22 -15.47 12.07
C ILE A 163 8.05 -16.14 10.70
N LYS A 164 7.51 -17.36 10.70
CA LYS A 164 7.07 -18.05 9.49
C LYS A 164 5.56 -18.26 9.57
N LEU A 165 4.83 -17.50 8.77
CA LEU A 165 3.37 -17.64 8.63
C LEU A 165 3.03 -18.63 7.49
N PRO A 166 1.89 -19.33 7.56
CA PRO A 166 1.52 -20.29 6.52
C PRO A 166 1.46 -19.67 5.10
N GLY A 167 2.24 -20.27 4.20
CA GLY A 167 2.43 -19.87 2.80
C GLY A 167 2.95 -18.44 2.61
N LEU A 168 3.77 -17.97 3.54
CA LEU A 168 4.63 -16.80 3.38
C LEU A 168 6.11 -17.21 3.60
N PRO A 169 7.08 -16.46 3.05
CA PRO A 169 8.48 -16.63 3.40
C PRO A 169 8.72 -16.30 4.88
N GLN A 170 9.91 -16.61 5.39
CA GLN A 170 10.33 -16.14 6.71
C GLN A 170 10.40 -14.61 6.72
N LEU A 171 9.69 -13.99 7.66
CA LEU A 171 9.55 -12.54 7.82
C LEU A 171 10.26 -12.06 9.08
N LYS A 172 10.96 -10.93 9.01
CA LYS A 172 11.45 -10.17 10.15
C LYS A 172 10.51 -9.03 10.48
N ILE A 173 10.70 -8.35 11.62
CA ILE A 173 9.90 -7.17 12.01
C ILE A 173 9.85 -6.12 10.88
N ARG A 174 11.01 -5.82 10.27
CA ARG A 174 11.11 -4.86 9.16
C ARG A 174 10.40 -5.27 7.87
N ASP A 175 9.93 -6.52 7.78
CA ASP A 175 9.23 -7.07 6.62
C ASP A 175 7.71 -7.08 6.83
N LEU A 176 7.24 -6.81 8.06
CA LEU A 176 5.82 -6.69 8.37
C LEU A 176 5.29 -5.31 7.93
N PRO A 177 3.99 -5.21 7.64
CA PRO A 177 3.37 -3.94 7.34
C PRO A 177 3.51 -2.96 8.50
N SER A 178 3.72 -1.68 8.20
CA SER A 178 4.16 -0.68 9.19
C SER A 178 3.24 -0.59 10.40
N PHE A 179 1.94 -0.71 10.20
CA PHE A 179 0.94 -0.61 11.26
C PHE A 179 0.85 -1.85 12.16
N CYS A 180 1.46 -2.98 11.79
CA CYS A 180 1.56 -4.15 12.67
C CYS A 180 2.52 -3.90 13.84
N ASN A 181 3.37 -2.87 13.75
CA ASN A 181 4.18 -2.39 14.86
C ASN A 181 3.35 -1.38 15.69
N PRO A 182 3.07 -1.65 16.98
CA PRO A 182 2.29 -0.77 17.84
C PRO A 182 2.87 0.65 17.98
N SER A 183 4.20 0.77 17.93
CA SER A 183 4.93 2.04 18.05
C SER A 183 4.99 2.85 16.74
N ASN A 184 4.43 2.33 15.65
CA ASN A 184 4.41 3.02 14.37
C ASN A 184 3.21 3.99 14.28
N THR A 185 3.42 5.16 13.68
CA THR A 185 2.40 6.21 13.53
C THR A 185 1.14 5.76 12.77
N TYR A 186 1.21 4.68 11.99
CA TYR A 186 0.07 4.14 11.24
C TYR A 186 -0.70 3.05 11.98
N SER A 187 -0.38 2.74 13.24
CA SER A 187 -1.06 1.70 14.04
C SER A 187 -2.58 1.96 14.21
N PHE A 188 -3.03 3.21 14.04
CA PHE A 188 -4.46 3.56 14.01
C PHE A 188 -5.28 2.82 12.95
N ALA A 189 -4.64 2.29 11.90
CA ALA A 189 -5.31 1.51 10.86
C ALA A 189 -5.66 0.10 11.32
N LEU A 190 -5.01 -0.44 12.36
CA LEU A 190 -5.21 -1.82 12.84
C LEU A 190 -6.68 -2.13 13.18
N PRO A 191 -7.41 -1.30 13.94
CA PRO A 191 -8.83 -1.58 14.24
C PRO A 191 -9.70 -1.64 12.98
N LEU A 192 -9.40 -0.83 11.97
CA LEU A 192 -10.16 -0.81 10.70
C LEU A 192 -9.94 -2.10 9.90
N PHE A 193 -8.70 -2.61 9.86
CA PHE A 193 -8.43 -3.92 9.26
C PHE A 193 -9.09 -5.04 10.06
N LYS A 194 -9.08 -4.98 11.39
CA LYS A 194 -9.80 -5.95 12.22
C LYS A 194 -11.29 -5.99 11.87
N GLU A 195 -11.96 -4.83 11.86
CA GLU A 195 -13.37 -4.71 11.50
C GLU A 195 -13.65 -5.27 10.11
N GLN A 196 -12.75 -5.04 9.15
CA GLN A 196 -12.84 -5.58 7.80
C GLN A 196 -12.80 -7.11 7.78
N PHE A 197 -11.90 -7.75 8.52
CA PHE A 197 -11.84 -9.22 8.61
C PHE A 197 -13.01 -9.80 9.38
N ASP A 198 -13.38 -9.21 10.51
CA ASP A 198 -14.56 -9.64 11.30
C ASP A 198 -15.83 -9.61 10.43
N THR A 199 -15.98 -8.61 9.55
CA THR A 199 -17.11 -8.49 8.62
C THR A 199 -17.12 -9.59 7.54
N LEU A 200 -15.93 -9.95 7.01
CA LEU A 200 -15.78 -11.00 6.00
C LEU A 200 -16.11 -12.39 6.58
N GLU A 201 -15.75 -12.64 7.84
CA GLU A 201 -16.00 -13.90 8.53
C GLU A 201 -17.49 -14.15 8.83
N LEU A 202 -18.34 -13.14 8.71
CA LEU A 202 -19.80 -13.30 8.78
C LEU A 202 -20.38 -14.02 7.54
N GLU A 203 -19.63 -14.10 6.44
CA GLU A 203 -20.08 -14.70 5.19
C GLU A 203 -19.59 -16.15 5.05
N ASP A 204 -20.42 -17.03 4.49
CA ASP A 204 -20.00 -18.39 4.16
C ASP A 204 -19.05 -18.36 2.97
N LYS A 205 -17.74 -18.52 3.25
CA LYS A 205 -16.64 -18.53 2.26
C LYS A 205 -16.60 -17.29 1.36
N PRO A 206 -16.34 -16.09 1.90
CA PRO A 206 -16.23 -14.88 1.09
C PRO A 206 -15.16 -15.05 0.00
N LYS A 207 -15.49 -14.58 -1.20
CA LYS A 207 -14.56 -14.49 -2.32
C LYS A 207 -13.92 -13.11 -2.34
N ILE A 208 -12.60 -13.08 -2.25
CA ILE A 208 -11.81 -11.84 -2.30
C ILE A 208 -11.04 -11.83 -3.61
N PHE A 209 -11.30 -10.82 -4.43
CA PHE A 209 -10.55 -10.61 -5.66
C PHE A 209 -9.25 -9.90 -5.32
N VAL A 210 -8.12 -10.44 -5.78
CA VAL A 210 -6.80 -9.90 -5.48
C VAL A 210 -6.18 -9.40 -6.78
N ASN A 211 -5.73 -8.14 -6.80
CA ASN A 211 -4.93 -7.63 -7.92
C ASN A 211 -3.51 -8.22 -7.85
N SER A 212 -3.40 -9.50 -8.18
CA SER A 212 -2.17 -10.30 -8.28
C SER A 212 -2.42 -11.46 -9.24
N PHE A 213 -1.45 -12.34 -9.44
CA PHE A 213 -1.60 -13.52 -10.30
C PHE A 213 -0.98 -14.78 -9.69
N ASP A 214 -1.54 -15.93 -10.04
CA ASP A 214 -1.22 -17.23 -9.41
C ASP A 214 0.28 -17.52 -9.40
N ALA A 215 0.97 -17.33 -10.52
CA ALA A 215 2.40 -17.61 -10.58
C ALA A 215 3.27 -16.70 -9.69
N LEU A 216 2.81 -15.48 -9.35
CA LEU A 216 3.56 -14.52 -8.53
C LEU A 216 3.46 -14.82 -7.04
N GLU A 217 2.29 -15.27 -6.60
CA GLU A 217 1.90 -15.43 -5.20
C GLU A 217 1.19 -16.77 -4.94
N GLU A 218 1.62 -17.85 -5.61
CA GLU A 218 0.94 -19.17 -5.62
C GLU A 218 0.60 -19.66 -4.21
N GLU A 219 1.59 -19.65 -3.32
CA GLU A 219 1.44 -20.10 -1.94
C GLU A 219 0.49 -19.19 -1.16
N ALA A 220 0.58 -17.88 -1.34
CA ALA A 220 -0.21 -16.87 -0.63
C ALA A 220 -1.68 -16.80 -1.12
N LEU A 221 -1.94 -17.20 -2.36
CA LEU A 221 -3.28 -17.24 -2.97
C LEU A 221 -4.07 -18.50 -2.63
N GLN A 222 -3.46 -19.52 -2.02
CA GLN A 222 -4.20 -20.71 -1.56
C GLN A 222 -5.29 -20.31 -0.53
N GLU A 223 -6.38 -21.08 -0.51
CA GLU A 223 -7.49 -20.91 0.43
C GLU A 223 -6.97 -20.86 1.88
N ILE A 224 -7.40 -19.84 2.62
CA ILE A 224 -6.94 -19.63 3.99
C ILE A 224 -7.88 -20.39 4.93
N GLU A 225 -7.35 -21.44 5.58
CA GLU A 225 -8.04 -22.28 6.57
C GLU A 225 -9.41 -22.85 6.16
N GLY A 226 -9.69 -22.97 4.87
CA GLY A 226 -11.02 -23.38 4.39
C GLY A 226 -12.11 -22.29 4.52
N LYS A 227 -11.72 -21.08 4.93
CA LYS A 227 -12.59 -19.95 5.28
C LYS A 227 -12.60 -18.85 4.23
N LEU A 228 -11.44 -18.40 3.74
CA LEU A 228 -11.36 -17.30 2.76
C LEU A 228 -10.89 -17.81 1.40
N LYS A 229 -11.68 -17.54 0.35
CA LYS A 229 -11.31 -17.87 -1.02
C LYS A 229 -10.72 -16.67 -1.72
N LEU A 230 -9.42 -16.73 -2.02
CA LEU A 230 -8.74 -15.70 -2.80
C LEU A 230 -8.84 -16.03 -4.30
N VAL A 231 -9.05 -15.00 -5.11
CA VAL A 231 -9.16 -15.12 -6.57
C VAL A 231 -8.30 -14.05 -7.22
N ALA A 232 -7.19 -14.48 -7.82
CA ALA A 232 -6.30 -13.60 -8.57
C ALA A 232 -6.98 -13.06 -9.84
N VAL A 233 -6.99 -11.74 -10.02
CA VAL A 233 -7.55 -11.07 -11.20
C VAL A 233 -6.55 -10.13 -11.88
N GLY A 234 -5.34 -10.01 -11.35
CA GLY A 234 -4.31 -9.10 -11.83
C GLY A 234 -3.28 -9.77 -12.76
N PRO A 235 -2.21 -9.06 -13.14
CA PRO A 235 -2.01 -7.64 -12.86
C PRO A 235 -2.98 -6.79 -13.70
N LEU A 236 -3.69 -5.87 -13.04
CA LEU A 236 -4.63 -4.97 -13.69
C LEU A 236 -3.90 -3.77 -14.30
N ILE A 237 -3.15 -3.99 -15.38
CA ILE A 237 -2.42 -2.93 -16.11
C ILE A 237 -3.12 -2.61 -17.44
N PRO A 238 -3.11 -1.36 -17.94
CA PRO A 238 -3.73 -1.02 -19.21
C PRO A 238 -3.19 -1.86 -20.39
N SER A 239 -4.09 -2.25 -21.29
CA SER A 239 -3.79 -3.18 -22.39
C SER A 239 -2.64 -2.71 -23.27
N ALA A 240 -2.45 -1.40 -23.47
CA ALA A 240 -1.34 -0.88 -24.27
C ALA A 240 0.06 -1.29 -23.75
N PHE A 241 0.19 -1.60 -22.46
CA PHE A 241 1.45 -1.96 -21.82
C PHE A 241 1.58 -3.46 -21.50
N LEU A 242 0.46 -4.19 -21.49
CA LEU A 242 0.44 -5.65 -21.29
C LEU A 242 0.48 -6.43 -22.61
N ASP A 243 -0.68 -6.55 -23.27
CA ASP A 243 -0.90 -7.43 -24.42
C ASP A 243 -0.96 -6.68 -25.76
N GLY A 244 -1.08 -5.35 -25.72
CA GLY A 244 -1.13 -4.47 -26.88
C GLY A 244 -2.40 -4.61 -27.72
N LYS A 245 -3.43 -5.32 -27.24
CA LYS A 245 -4.67 -5.56 -28.00
C LYS A 245 -5.52 -4.29 -28.14
N ASP A 246 -5.52 -3.42 -27.14
CA ASP A 246 -6.13 -2.09 -27.17
C ASP A 246 -5.06 -1.00 -27.00
N PRO A 247 -4.44 -0.51 -28.09
CA PRO A 247 -3.45 0.57 -28.03
C PRO A 247 -4.02 1.91 -27.55
N SER A 248 -5.35 2.06 -27.45
CA SER A 248 -5.99 3.27 -26.92
C SER A 248 -6.05 3.28 -25.39
N ASP A 249 -5.91 2.12 -24.77
CA ASP A 249 -5.90 1.93 -23.32
C ASP A 249 -4.51 2.23 -22.72
N LYS A 250 -4.21 3.52 -22.59
CA LYS A 250 -2.90 4.02 -22.17
C LYS A 250 -2.84 4.58 -20.75
N SER A 251 -3.95 4.61 -20.02
CA SER A 251 -3.95 5.10 -18.64
C SER A 251 -5.17 4.58 -17.87
N PHE A 252 -5.05 4.60 -16.54
CA PHE A 252 -6.07 4.17 -15.59
C PHE A 252 -7.27 5.15 -15.48
N GLY A 253 -7.40 6.13 -16.39
CA GLY A 253 -8.53 7.08 -16.41
C GLY A 253 -8.48 8.20 -15.37
N GLY A 254 -7.32 8.47 -14.76
CA GLY A 254 -7.12 9.47 -13.69
C GLY A 254 -5.84 10.29 -13.81
N ASP A 255 -5.33 10.54 -15.03
CA ASP A 255 -4.15 11.40 -15.22
C ASP A 255 -4.45 12.83 -14.72
N LEU A 256 -4.04 13.15 -13.49
CA LEU A 256 -4.38 14.40 -12.80
C LEU A 256 -3.63 15.65 -13.30
N PHE A 257 -2.52 15.46 -14.04
CA PHE A 257 -1.63 16.55 -14.45
C PHE A 257 -1.38 16.57 -15.95
N LYS A 258 -1.17 17.77 -16.50
CA LYS A 258 -0.89 17.98 -17.93
C LYS A 258 0.39 17.26 -18.34
N LYS A 259 0.28 16.42 -19.39
CA LYS A 259 1.41 15.71 -20.01
C LYS A 259 2.33 16.71 -20.72
N THR A 260 3.50 17.01 -20.17
CA THR A 260 4.62 17.54 -20.97
C THR A 260 5.34 16.33 -21.59
N LYS A 261 5.56 16.31 -22.90
CA LYS A 261 6.17 15.16 -23.61
C LYS A 261 7.70 15.20 -23.60
N ASP A 262 8.27 16.23 -22.99
CA ASP A 262 9.67 16.60 -23.08
C ASP A 262 10.59 15.53 -22.44
N TYR A 263 10.10 14.82 -21.42
CA TYR A 263 10.86 13.73 -20.79
C TYR A 263 11.02 12.51 -21.71
N VAL A 264 10.03 12.16 -22.53
CA VAL A 264 10.13 11.02 -23.46
C VAL A 264 11.16 11.31 -24.54
N GLU A 265 11.18 12.54 -25.08
CA GLU A 265 12.19 12.97 -26.04
C GLU A 265 13.59 12.93 -25.42
N TRP A 266 13.74 13.38 -24.17
CA TRP A 266 15.00 13.25 -23.43
C TRP A 266 15.41 11.79 -23.26
N MET A 267 14.49 10.88 -22.88
CA MET A 267 14.79 9.45 -22.72
C MET A 267 15.25 8.79 -24.02
N ASN A 268 14.68 9.18 -25.17
CA ASN A 268 15.07 8.69 -26.50
C ASN A 268 16.52 9.00 -26.86
N THR A 269 17.12 10.04 -26.25
CA THR A 269 18.54 10.39 -26.46
C THR A 269 19.51 9.52 -25.66
N LYS A 270 19.02 8.71 -24.71
CA LYS A 270 19.87 7.93 -23.79
C LYS A 270 20.04 6.49 -24.27
N PRO A 271 21.20 5.86 -24.01
CA PRO A 271 21.41 4.45 -24.32
C PRO A 271 20.37 3.51 -23.69
N LYS A 272 20.21 2.33 -24.30
CA LYS A 272 19.32 1.29 -23.77
C LYS A 272 19.72 0.90 -22.34
N GLY A 273 18.76 0.83 -21.43
CA GLY A 273 18.98 0.40 -20.05
C GLY A 273 19.93 1.29 -19.23
N SER A 274 20.14 2.56 -19.59
CA SER A 274 21.05 3.45 -18.87
C SER A 274 20.38 4.35 -17.83
N ILE A 275 19.07 4.57 -17.93
CA ILE A 275 18.35 5.52 -17.09
C ILE A 275 17.97 4.88 -15.75
N VAL A 276 18.14 5.64 -14.66
CA VAL A 276 17.52 5.39 -13.35
C VAL A 276 16.23 6.20 -13.26
N TYR A 277 15.08 5.56 -13.08
CA TYR A 277 13.82 6.25 -12.79
C TYR A 277 13.57 6.26 -11.29
N ILE A 278 13.17 7.40 -10.74
CA ILE A 278 12.91 7.58 -9.30
C ILE A 278 11.51 8.15 -9.11
N SER A 279 10.66 7.43 -8.38
CA SER A 279 9.31 7.88 -8.02
C SER A 279 8.85 7.21 -6.72
N PHE A 280 8.34 8.02 -5.79
CA PHE A 280 7.84 7.58 -4.49
C PHE A 280 6.30 7.60 -4.40
N GLY A 281 5.62 7.57 -5.55
CA GLY A 281 4.15 7.59 -5.59
C GLY A 281 3.58 8.96 -5.25
N SER A 282 2.34 8.98 -4.76
CA SER A 282 1.56 10.20 -4.54
C SER A 282 1.52 10.77 -3.15
N LEU A 283 1.77 9.93 -2.16
CA LEU A 283 1.61 10.29 -0.75
C LEU A 283 2.94 10.54 -0.05
N ILE A 284 4.05 10.04 -0.60
CA ILE A 284 5.37 10.15 0.03
C ILE A 284 6.08 11.39 -0.52
N MET A 285 6.42 12.28 0.41
CA MET A 285 7.33 13.39 0.19
C MET A 285 8.62 13.12 0.96
N LEU A 286 9.75 13.08 0.25
CA LEU A 286 11.05 12.88 0.89
C LEU A 286 11.44 14.11 1.71
N SER A 287 12.07 13.88 2.87
CA SER A 287 12.73 14.95 3.62
C SER A 287 13.87 15.57 2.80
N LYS A 288 14.26 16.80 3.10
CA LYS A 288 15.40 17.44 2.46
C LYS A 288 16.67 16.61 2.58
N GLU A 289 16.94 16.10 3.78
CA GLU A 289 18.09 15.22 4.03
C GLU A 289 18.09 14.00 3.11
N GLN A 290 16.93 13.34 2.93
CA GLN A 290 16.83 12.19 2.04
C GLN A 290 16.95 12.57 0.56
N LYS A 291 16.45 13.76 0.15
CA LYS A 291 16.65 14.32 -1.20
C LYS A 291 18.13 14.58 -1.46
N GLU A 292 18.86 15.17 -0.52
CA GLU A 292 20.31 15.43 -0.63
C GLU A 292 21.11 14.13 -0.73
N ALA A 293 20.78 13.11 0.07
CA ALA A 293 21.40 11.79 -0.03
C ALA A 293 21.15 11.12 -1.39
N MET A 294 19.93 11.22 -1.92
CA MET A 294 19.59 10.76 -3.26
C MET A 294 20.38 11.52 -4.34
N ALA A 295 20.44 12.86 -4.24
CA ALA A 295 21.20 13.71 -5.16
C ALA A 295 22.68 13.33 -5.19
N HIS A 296 23.31 13.16 -4.03
CA HIS A 296 24.68 12.69 -3.89
C HIS A 296 24.88 11.33 -4.60
N ALA A 297 23.99 10.37 -4.34
CA ALA A 297 24.06 9.05 -4.96
C ALA A 297 23.96 9.09 -6.50
N LEU A 298 23.06 9.92 -7.04
CA LEU A 298 22.86 10.07 -8.48
C LEU A 298 24.10 10.68 -9.15
N LEU A 299 24.65 11.75 -8.58
CA LEU A 299 25.86 12.41 -9.09
C LEU A 299 27.06 11.47 -9.06
N GLU A 300 27.28 10.75 -7.96
CA GLU A 300 28.37 9.78 -7.82
C GLU A 300 28.20 8.54 -8.71
N SER A 301 26.96 8.14 -9.03
CA SER A 301 26.71 7.06 -9.99
C SER A 301 27.06 7.47 -11.42
N GLY A 302 26.99 8.76 -11.75
CA GLY A 302 27.16 9.28 -13.11
C GLY A 302 26.14 8.74 -14.12
N ARG A 303 25.04 8.13 -13.67
CA ARG A 303 24.00 7.58 -14.54
C ARG A 303 22.95 8.64 -14.86
N PRO A 304 22.46 8.71 -16.12
CA PRO A 304 21.33 9.56 -16.42
C PRO A 304 20.12 9.10 -15.61
N PHE A 305 19.34 10.05 -15.09
CA PHE A 305 18.18 9.73 -14.27
C PHE A 305 16.95 10.57 -14.66
N LEU A 306 15.78 10.03 -14.40
CA LEU A 306 14.50 10.75 -14.42
C LEU A 306 13.92 10.69 -13.01
N TRP A 307 13.86 11.82 -12.32
CA TRP A 307 13.38 11.88 -10.94
C TRP A 307 12.09 12.69 -10.83
N VAL A 308 11.04 12.06 -10.33
CA VAL A 308 9.79 12.73 -9.99
C VAL A 308 9.91 13.39 -8.62
N ILE A 309 9.91 14.72 -8.58
CA ILE A 309 9.86 15.52 -7.35
C ILE A 309 8.62 16.39 -7.42
N ARG A 310 7.65 16.13 -6.54
CA ARG A 310 6.40 16.89 -6.51
C ARG A 310 6.58 18.19 -5.73
N GLU A 311 5.97 19.25 -6.23
CA GLU A 311 5.82 20.49 -5.47
C GLU A 311 4.64 20.33 -4.51
N LYS A 312 4.75 20.86 -3.29
CA LYS A 312 3.62 21.02 -2.38
C LYS A 312 2.85 22.28 -2.75
N ASP A 313 1.53 22.21 -2.75
CA ASP A 313 0.69 23.41 -2.92
C ASP A 313 0.94 24.41 -1.78
N GLY A 314 1.55 25.56 -2.09
CA GLY A 314 1.70 26.68 -1.16
C GLY A 314 2.91 26.65 -0.21
N GLU A 315 3.83 25.69 -0.35
CA GLU A 315 5.12 25.69 0.34
C GLU A 315 6.26 25.85 -0.69
N GLU A 316 7.20 26.77 -0.44
CA GLU A 316 8.47 26.78 -1.17
C GLU A 316 9.24 25.51 -0.78
N ASP A 317 9.36 24.56 -1.70
CA ASP A 317 10.16 23.36 -1.48
C ASP A 317 11.61 23.80 -1.25
N GLU A 318 12.25 23.32 -0.18
CA GLU A 318 13.61 23.75 0.13
C GLU A 318 14.57 23.32 -0.99
N GLU A 319 15.20 24.31 -1.61
CA GLU A 319 16.09 24.11 -2.76
C GLU A 319 17.21 23.12 -2.42
N MET A 320 17.38 22.09 -3.28
CA MET A 320 18.47 21.13 -3.16
C MET A 320 19.80 21.79 -3.49
N SER A 321 20.83 21.47 -2.71
CA SER A 321 22.12 22.17 -2.75
C SER A 321 22.88 22.07 -4.08
N ARG A 322 22.60 21.05 -4.90
CA ARG A 322 23.33 20.72 -6.14
C ARG A 322 22.43 20.60 -7.38
N MET A 323 21.37 21.41 -7.46
CA MET A 323 20.41 21.34 -8.56
C MET A 323 21.07 21.50 -9.95
N ASP A 324 21.96 22.48 -10.13
CA ASP A 324 22.65 22.72 -11.41
C ASP A 324 23.43 21.50 -11.92
N GLU A 325 24.04 20.72 -11.02
CA GLU A 325 24.79 19.52 -11.38
C GLU A 325 23.85 18.35 -11.72
N LEU A 326 22.73 18.25 -11.00
CA LEU A 326 21.68 17.26 -11.26
C LEU A 326 21.06 17.46 -12.64
N GLU A 327 20.74 18.70 -13.01
CA GLU A 327 20.13 19.03 -14.31
C GLU A 327 21.06 18.81 -15.51
N GLN A 328 22.39 18.80 -15.28
CA GLN A 328 23.36 18.42 -16.31
C GLN A 328 23.40 16.92 -16.58
N LEU A 329 23.04 16.10 -15.58
CA LEU A 329 23.12 14.64 -15.63
C LEU A 329 21.76 13.98 -15.96
N GLY A 330 20.69 14.48 -15.37
CA GLY A 330 19.36 13.90 -15.37
C GLY A 330 18.26 14.89 -15.77
N LEU A 331 17.03 14.45 -15.57
CA LEU A 331 15.84 15.27 -15.71
C LEU A 331 15.00 15.14 -14.44
N ILE A 332 14.60 16.27 -13.88
CA ILE A 332 13.68 16.33 -12.74
C ILE A 332 12.34 16.85 -13.25
N VAL A 333 11.25 16.17 -12.90
CA VAL A 333 9.90 16.53 -13.33
C VAL A 333 8.92 16.46 -12.17
N PRO A 334 7.88 17.31 -12.14
CA PRO A 334 6.83 17.21 -11.12
C PRO A 334 5.93 15.98 -11.34
N TRP A 335 5.83 15.52 -12.59
CA TRP A 335 4.99 14.39 -12.96
C TRP A 335 5.45 13.76 -14.29
N CYS A 336 5.24 12.46 -14.45
CA CYS A 336 5.36 11.74 -15.72
C CYS A 336 4.37 10.58 -15.79
N SER A 337 4.09 10.05 -16.99
CA SER A 337 3.38 8.77 -17.11
C SER A 337 4.32 7.63 -16.73
N GLN A 338 4.15 7.10 -15.51
CA GLN A 338 5.02 6.05 -14.98
C GLN A 338 5.09 4.82 -15.91
N LEU A 339 3.95 4.36 -16.44
CA LEU A 339 3.93 3.25 -17.40
C LEU A 339 4.64 3.54 -18.73
N GLU A 340 4.60 4.77 -19.24
CA GLU A 340 5.39 5.15 -20.43
C GLU A 340 6.90 5.10 -20.12
N VAL A 341 7.30 5.58 -18.94
CA VAL A 341 8.70 5.52 -18.48
C VAL A 341 9.16 4.08 -18.27
N LEU A 342 8.37 3.27 -17.55
CA LEU A 342 8.67 1.86 -17.26
C LEU A 342 8.76 1.00 -18.53
N SER A 343 8.00 1.36 -19.56
CA SER A 343 8.04 0.67 -20.86
C SER A 343 9.16 1.16 -21.79
N HIS A 344 9.87 2.23 -21.42
CA HIS A 344 10.86 2.85 -22.29
C HIS A 344 12.16 2.02 -22.38
N PRO A 345 12.71 1.74 -23.57
CA PRO A 345 13.91 0.90 -23.72
C PRO A 345 15.16 1.42 -22.99
N SER A 346 15.29 2.73 -22.84
CA SER A 346 16.41 3.36 -22.13
C SER A 346 16.35 3.23 -20.61
N LEU A 347 15.22 2.79 -20.04
CA LEU A 347 15.13 2.54 -18.60
C LEU A 347 15.87 1.26 -18.20
N GLY A 348 16.72 1.37 -17.17
CA GLY A 348 17.48 0.25 -16.64
C GLY A 348 17.16 -0.12 -15.19
N CYS A 349 16.65 0.81 -14.39
CA CYS A 349 16.35 0.61 -12.97
C CYS A 349 15.24 1.54 -12.51
N PHE A 350 14.35 1.03 -11.65
CA PHE A 350 13.32 1.83 -10.97
C PHE A 350 13.60 1.88 -9.45
N VAL A 351 13.91 3.07 -8.93
CA VAL A 351 13.95 3.35 -7.50
C VAL A 351 12.53 3.71 -7.05
N THR A 352 11.95 2.86 -6.20
CA THR A 352 10.53 2.95 -5.87
C THR A 352 10.25 2.76 -4.40
N HIS A 353 9.21 3.44 -3.91
CA HIS A 353 8.64 3.22 -2.59
C HIS A 353 8.03 1.83 -2.38
N CYS A 354 7.94 1.00 -3.42
CA CYS A 354 7.37 -0.36 -3.36
C CYS A 354 5.87 -0.40 -3.09
N GLY A 355 5.11 0.65 -3.41
CA GLY A 355 3.64 0.54 -3.47
C GLY A 355 3.19 -0.54 -4.45
N TRP A 356 2.05 -1.17 -4.18
CA TRP A 356 1.67 -2.38 -4.92
C TRP A 356 1.45 -2.15 -6.42
N ASN A 357 0.79 -1.05 -6.79
CA ASN A 357 0.59 -0.69 -8.19
C ASN A 357 1.92 -0.48 -8.92
N SER A 358 2.82 0.35 -8.37
CA SER A 358 4.16 0.56 -8.91
C SER A 358 4.97 -0.73 -9.04
N THR A 359 4.78 -1.66 -8.10
CA THR A 359 5.41 -2.99 -8.13
C THR A 359 4.88 -3.84 -9.29
N LEU A 360 3.56 -3.91 -9.47
CA LEU A 360 2.91 -4.62 -10.58
C LEU A 360 3.27 -4.02 -11.95
N GLU A 361 3.35 -2.70 -12.05
CA GLU A 361 3.80 -2.01 -13.26
C GLU A 361 5.25 -2.38 -13.61
N SER A 362 6.15 -2.38 -12.63
CA SER A 362 7.55 -2.76 -12.82
C SER A 362 7.70 -4.22 -13.24
N ILE A 363 6.95 -5.12 -12.59
CA ILE A 363 6.87 -6.55 -12.95
C ILE A 363 6.37 -6.71 -14.38
N SER A 364 5.28 -6.03 -14.74
CA SER A 364 4.64 -6.11 -16.05
C SER A 364 5.52 -5.50 -17.16
N CYS A 365 6.37 -4.52 -16.82
CA CYS A 365 7.33 -3.92 -17.73
C CYS A 365 8.67 -4.67 -17.77
N GLY A 366 8.95 -5.55 -16.80
CA GLY A 366 10.19 -6.30 -16.67
C GLY A 366 11.38 -5.44 -16.28
N VAL A 367 11.13 -4.46 -15.41
CA VAL A 367 12.13 -3.50 -14.91
C VAL A 367 12.57 -3.95 -13.52
N PRO A 368 13.89 -4.11 -13.28
CA PRO A 368 14.39 -4.41 -11.94
C PRO A 368 14.36 -3.15 -11.06
N VAL A 369 14.31 -3.35 -9.74
CA VAL A 369 14.03 -2.26 -8.81
C VAL A 369 15.09 -2.09 -7.72
N VAL A 370 15.28 -0.85 -7.28
CA VAL A 370 15.85 -0.54 -5.96
C VAL A 370 14.65 -0.26 -5.05
N ALA A 371 14.42 -1.17 -4.11
CA ALA A 371 13.29 -1.13 -3.21
C ALA A 371 13.56 -0.21 -2.02
N PHE A 372 12.73 0.83 -1.88
CA PHE A 372 12.88 1.92 -0.91
C PHE A 372 11.58 2.10 -0.09
N PRO A 373 11.18 1.11 0.72
CA PRO A 373 9.90 1.14 1.41
C PRO A 373 9.83 2.21 2.50
N HIS A 374 8.65 2.81 2.67
CA HIS A 374 8.39 3.80 3.72
C HIS A 374 7.30 3.35 4.70
N TRP A 375 6.14 2.91 4.21
CA TRP A 375 4.97 2.63 5.08
C TRP A 375 4.04 1.56 4.50
N THR A 376 2.97 1.25 5.23
CA THR A 376 1.94 0.24 4.90
C THR A 376 2.56 -1.11 4.55
N ASP A 377 2.18 -1.68 3.40
CA ASP A 377 2.60 -2.93 2.81
C ASP A 377 3.98 -2.88 2.15
N GLN A 378 4.56 -1.69 1.96
CA GLN A 378 5.77 -1.50 1.16
C GLN A 378 6.96 -2.30 1.68
N SER A 379 7.08 -2.43 3.00
CA SER A 379 8.11 -3.25 3.65
C SER A 379 8.00 -4.74 3.29
N THR A 380 6.78 -5.25 3.24
CA THR A 380 6.50 -6.62 2.78
C THR A 380 6.78 -6.75 1.29
N ASN A 381 6.38 -5.76 0.48
CA ASN A 381 6.64 -5.75 -0.96
C ASN A 381 8.15 -5.77 -1.25
N ALA A 382 8.93 -4.96 -0.54
CA ALA A 382 10.39 -4.92 -0.65
C ALA A 382 11.04 -6.27 -0.31
N LYS A 383 10.51 -7.00 0.68
CA LYS A 383 10.95 -8.36 1.01
C LYS A 383 10.68 -9.35 -0.12
N LEU A 384 9.47 -9.30 -0.71
CA LEU A 384 9.11 -10.17 -1.83
C LEU A 384 9.96 -9.88 -3.07
N ILE A 385 10.19 -8.60 -3.37
CA ILE A 385 11.06 -8.14 -4.47
C ILE A 385 12.48 -8.70 -4.34
N GLU A 386 13.09 -8.60 -3.16
CA GLU A 386 14.48 -9.00 -2.95
C GLU A 386 14.63 -10.52 -2.85
N ASP A 387 13.83 -11.17 -2.02
CA ASP A 387 14.10 -12.53 -1.56
C ASP A 387 13.29 -13.60 -2.30
N VAL A 388 12.12 -13.26 -2.85
CA VAL A 388 11.20 -14.23 -3.46
C VAL A 388 11.24 -14.12 -4.98
N TRP A 389 10.97 -12.93 -5.51
CA TRP A 389 10.95 -12.69 -6.95
C TRP A 389 12.36 -12.44 -7.50
N GLY A 390 13.27 -11.98 -6.65
CA GLY A 390 14.65 -11.67 -7.00
C GLY A 390 14.75 -10.64 -8.12
N THR A 391 13.85 -9.65 -8.15
CA THR A 391 13.78 -8.60 -9.18
C THR A 391 14.43 -7.30 -8.74
N GLY A 392 14.91 -7.21 -7.51
CA GLY A 392 15.51 -6.00 -6.98
C GLY A 392 16.31 -6.21 -5.71
N VAL A 393 16.80 -5.10 -5.16
CA VAL A 393 17.55 -5.04 -3.89
C VAL A 393 16.91 -4.00 -3.00
N ARG A 394 16.78 -4.29 -1.70
CA ARG A 394 16.24 -3.36 -0.71
C ARG A 394 17.36 -2.49 -0.12
N VAL A 395 17.12 -1.19 -0.03
CA VAL A 395 18.03 -0.26 0.65
C VAL A 395 18.02 -0.49 2.17
N THR A 396 19.12 -0.14 2.83
CA THR A 396 19.24 -0.17 4.29
C THR A 396 19.30 1.25 4.84
N SER A 397 18.41 1.59 5.78
CA SER A 397 18.46 2.86 6.50
C SER A 397 19.39 2.78 7.70
N ASN A 398 19.91 3.93 8.12
CA ASN A 398 20.59 4.10 9.40
C ASN A 398 19.58 4.11 10.57
N GLU A 399 20.08 4.35 11.79
CA GLU A 399 19.27 4.37 13.02
C GLU A 399 18.20 5.47 13.02
N ASP A 400 18.43 6.57 12.29
CA ASP A 400 17.49 7.68 12.14
C ASP A 400 16.46 7.46 11.02
N GLY A 401 16.50 6.30 10.36
CA GLY A 401 15.59 5.96 9.25
C GLY A 401 15.98 6.60 7.92
N VAL A 402 17.14 7.26 7.83
CA VAL A 402 17.67 7.86 6.60
C VAL A 402 18.52 6.85 5.84
N VAL A 403 18.35 6.79 4.52
CA VAL A 403 19.19 5.97 3.65
C VAL A 403 20.30 6.85 3.08
N GLU A 404 21.53 6.50 3.42
CA GLU A 404 22.73 7.22 2.99
C GLU A 404 22.96 7.11 1.47
N GLY A 405 23.57 8.13 0.87
CA GLY A 405 23.80 8.19 -0.57
C GLY A 405 24.67 7.04 -1.09
N GLU A 406 25.60 6.56 -0.27
CA GLU A 406 26.50 5.45 -0.52
C GLU A 406 25.72 4.13 -0.68
N GLU A 407 24.70 3.93 0.16
CA GLU A 407 23.82 2.76 0.10
C GLU A 407 22.91 2.82 -1.14
N ILE A 408 22.36 4.00 -1.45
CA ILE A 408 21.55 4.21 -2.66
C ILE A 408 22.40 3.90 -3.89
N ARG A 409 23.60 4.47 -3.98
CA ARG A 409 24.54 4.24 -5.08
C ARG A 409 24.91 2.77 -5.21
N ARG A 410 25.23 2.10 -4.09
CA ARG A 410 25.53 0.66 -4.06
C ARG A 410 24.38 -0.16 -4.63
N CYS A 411 23.14 0.16 -4.27
CA CYS A 411 21.95 -0.52 -4.76
C CYS A 411 21.73 -0.28 -6.27
N VAL A 412 21.85 0.96 -6.73
CA VAL A 412 21.76 1.30 -8.17
C VAL A 412 22.82 0.56 -8.98
N GLU A 413 24.07 0.55 -8.52
CA GLU A 413 25.15 -0.19 -9.20
C GLU A 413 24.96 -1.71 -9.15
N MET A 414 24.38 -2.24 -8.08
CA MET A 414 24.06 -3.67 -8.00
C MET A 414 23.00 -4.07 -9.03
N VAL A 415 21.97 -3.25 -9.22
CA VAL A 415 20.88 -3.51 -10.18
C VAL A 415 21.33 -3.29 -11.62
N MET A 416 22.08 -2.23 -11.90
CA MET A 416 22.44 -1.81 -13.26
C MET A 416 23.82 -2.25 -13.72
N GLY A 417 24.67 -2.72 -12.81
CA GLY A 417 26.01 -3.18 -13.10
C GLY A 417 26.04 -4.50 -13.91
N GLY A 418 27.26 -4.85 -14.32
CA GLY A 418 27.55 -6.11 -15.04
C GLY A 418 27.74 -7.33 -14.14
N HIS A 419 27.64 -7.16 -12.83
CA HIS A 419 27.81 -8.24 -11.86
C HIS A 419 26.68 -9.28 -11.94
N GLU A 420 26.99 -10.52 -11.57
CA GLU A 420 26.08 -11.67 -11.66
C GLU A 420 24.71 -11.40 -11.01
N ARG A 421 24.69 -10.82 -9.80
CA ARG A 421 23.45 -10.51 -9.08
C ARG A 421 22.52 -9.59 -9.88
N GLY A 422 23.04 -8.52 -10.49
CA GLY A 422 22.25 -7.61 -11.34
C GLY A 422 21.79 -8.25 -12.65
N VAL A 423 22.61 -9.11 -13.25
CA VAL A 423 22.22 -9.91 -14.43
C VAL A 423 21.03 -10.82 -14.09
N THR A 424 21.10 -11.53 -12.97
CA THR A 424 20.02 -12.41 -12.48
C THR A 424 18.75 -11.62 -12.20
N MET A 425 18.83 -10.44 -11.57
CA MET A 425 17.65 -9.58 -11.33
C MET A 425 16.94 -9.20 -12.64
N ARG A 426 17.69 -8.81 -13.67
CA ARG A 426 17.11 -8.48 -15.00
C ARG A 426 16.50 -9.69 -15.70
N GLN A 427 17.10 -10.87 -15.55
CA GLN A 427 16.54 -12.13 -16.07
C GLN A 427 15.24 -12.50 -15.36
N ASN A 428 15.19 -12.36 -14.04
CA ASN A 428 13.98 -12.57 -13.24
C ASN A 428 12.89 -11.56 -13.62
N ALA A 429 13.22 -10.28 -13.72
CA ALA A 429 12.27 -9.25 -14.13
C ALA A 429 11.64 -9.58 -15.50
N LYS A 430 12.45 -10.05 -16.46
CA LYS A 430 11.96 -10.53 -17.75
C LYS A 430 11.05 -11.76 -17.62
N LYS A 431 11.44 -12.76 -16.83
CA LYS A 431 10.62 -13.96 -16.57
C LYS A 431 9.24 -13.56 -16.03
N TRP A 432 9.21 -12.69 -15.02
CA TRP A 432 7.96 -12.25 -14.40
C TRP A 432 7.08 -11.44 -15.35
N LYS A 433 7.68 -10.58 -16.19
CA LYS A 433 6.98 -9.91 -17.28
C LYS A 433 6.28 -10.89 -18.23
N ASP A 434 7.00 -11.93 -18.65
CA ASP A 434 6.46 -12.91 -19.60
C ASP A 434 5.27 -13.68 -18.98
N LEU A 435 5.37 -14.04 -17.69
CA LEU A 435 4.27 -14.68 -16.94
C LEU A 435 3.07 -13.75 -16.73
N ALA A 436 3.30 -12.50 -16.34
CA ALA A 436 2.26 -11.48 -16.19
C ALA A 436 1.44 -11.28 -17.48
N ARG A 437 2.10 -11.37 -18.63
CA ARG A 437 1.45 -11.32 -19.95
C ARG A 437 0.73 -12.62 -20.31
N GLU A 438 1.16 -13.75 -19.79
CA GLU A 438 0.53 -15.05 -20.07
C GLU A 438 -0.81 -15.17 -19.35
N VAL A 439 -0.87 -14.82 -18.06
CA VAL A 439 -2.08 -14.93 -17.24
C VAL A 439 -3.20 -13.96 -17.62
N THR A 440 -2.85 -12.84 -18.27
CA THR A 440 -3.78 -11.78 -18.70
C THR A 440 -4.33 -11.98 -20.11
N LYS A 441 -3.68 -12.81 -20.94
CA LYS A 441 -4.19 -13.17 -22.27
C LYS A 441 -5.51 -13.92 -22.15
N GLU A 442 -6.26 -13.93 -23.24
CA GLU A 442 -7.46 -14.75 -23.39
C GLU A 442 -7.13 -16.23 -23.11
N GLY A 443 -7.89 -16.84 -22.20
CA GLY A 443 -7.63 -18.20 -21.70
C GLY A 443 -6.60 -18.30 -20.58
N GLY A 444 -5.89 -17.21 -20.23
CA GLY A 444 -5.04 -17.11 -19.05
C GLY A 444 -5.86 -17.13 -17.75
N SER A 445 -5.20 -17.40 -16.62
CA SER A 445 -5.90 -17.61 -15.34
C SER A 445 -6.61 -16.35 -14.85
N SER A 446 -5.95 -15.19 -14.87
CA SER A 446 -6.56 -13.91 -14.45
C SER A 446 -7.71 -13.48 -15.36
N TYR A 447 -7.57 -13.65 -16.68
CA TYR A 447 -8.67 -13.43 -17.63
C TYR A 447 -9.86 -14.34 -17.32
N THR A 448 -9.60 -15.62 -17.07
CA THR A 448 -10.64 -16.62 -16.78
C THR A 448 -11.35 -16.31 -15.45
N ASN A 449 -10.60 -15.90 -14.43
CA ASN A 449 -11.14 -15.52 -13.13
C ASN A 449 -12.03 -14.27 -13.23
N LEU A 450 -11.57 -13.23 -13.94
CA LEU A 450 -12.36 -12.02 -14.16
C LEU A 450 -13.61 -12.31 -14.99
N LYS A 451 -13.49 -13.12 -16.05
CA LYS A 451 -14.64 -13.58 -16.85
C LYS A 451 -15.67 -14.32 -16.01
N ALA A 452 -15.22 -15.26 -15.17
CA ALA A 452 -16.09 -16.02 -14.27
C ALA A 452 -16.80 -15.11 -13.25
N PHE A 453 -16.17 -14.04 -12.79
CA PHE A 453 -16.81 -13.03 -11.97
C PHE A 453 -17.91 -12.29 -12.75
N VAL A 454 -17.60 -11.77 -13.94
CA VAL A 454 -18.55 -11.05 -14.80
C VAL A 454 -19.78 -11.90 -15.15
N GLU A 455 -19.57 -13.18 -15.44
CA GLU A 455 -20.65 -14.16 -15.68
C GLU A 455 -21.53 -14.34 -14.43
N GLN A 456 -20.93 -14.41 -13.24
CA GLN A 456 -21.67 -14.49 -11.98
C GLN A 456 -22.54 -13.24 -11.74
N VAL A 457 -22.05 -12.03 -12.03
CA VAL A 457 -22.79 -10.78 -11.76
C VAL A 457 -23.85 -10.38 -12.79
N GLY A 458 -24.03 -11.17 -13.86
CA GLY A 458 -25.29 -11.21 -14.61
C GLY A 458 -25.30 -10.57 -16.01
N SER A 459 -24.22 -10.67 -16.80
CA SER A 459 -24.22 -10.22 -18.20
C SER A 459 -23.93 -11.35 -19.19
N SER A 460 -24.48 -11.27 -20.42
CA SER A 460 -23.99 -12.07 -21.54
C SER A 460 -22.55 -11.65 -21.84
N THR A 461 -21.58 -12.49 -21.48
CA THR A 461 -20.18 -12.09 -21.42
C THR A 461 -19.53 -12.09 -22.79
N ASN A 462 -18.94 -10.95 -23.16
CA ASN A 462 -18.05 -10.80 -24.29
C ASN A 462 -16.84 -9.95 -23.84
N ASP A 463 -15.73 -10.01 -24.56
CA ASP A 463 -14.44 -9.38 -24.20
C ASP A 463 -14.55 -7.90 -23.85
N LYS A 464 -15.51 -7.19 -24.46
CA LYS A 464 -15.78 -5.77 -24.15
C LYS A 464 -16.19 -5.54 -22.70
N VAL A 465 -16.95 -6.45 -22.09
CA VAL A 465 -17.42 -6.32 -20.70
C VAL A 465 -16.29 -6.63 -19.71
N VAL A 466 -15.47 -7.65 -20.02
CA VAL A 466 -14.29 -8.00 -19.21
C VAL A 466 -13.29 -6.84 -19.21
N ASN A 467 -13.00 -6.27 -20.38
CA ASN A 467 -12.10 -5.12 -20.50
C ASN A 467 -12.65 -3.87 -19.81
N PHE A 468 -13.98 -3.64 -19.87
CA PHE A 468 -14.62 -2.54 -19.14
C PHE A 468 -14.47 -2.70 -17.63
N MET A 469 -14.76 -3.89 -17.09
CA MET A 469 -14.61 -4.17 -15.66
C MET A 469 -13.15 -4.03 -15.19
N SER A 470 -12.19 -4.51 -15.99
CA SER A 470 -10.77 -4.29 -15.69
C SER A 470 -10.43 -2.80 -15.59
N LYS A 471 -10.95 -1.96 -16.49
CA LYS A 471 -10.75 -0.50 -16.48
C LYS A 471 -11.41 0.19 -15.28
N GLU A 472 -12.60 -0.24 -14.88
CA GLU A 472 -13.28 0.32 -13.69
C GLU A 472 -12.55 -0.05 -12.40
N VAL A 473 -12.03 -1.27 -12.30
CA VAL A 473 -11.23 -1.71 -11.16
C VAL A 473 -9.90 -0.93 -11.09
N GLN A 474 -9.24 -0.77 -12.23
CA GLN A 474 -8.06 0.08 -12.40
C GLN A 474 -8.30 1.53 -11.96
N ALA A 475 -9.43 2.11 -12.35
CA ALA A 475 -9.80 3.47 -11.97
C ALA A 475 -10.12 3.60 -10.47
N LEU A 476 -10.63 2.55 -9.83
CA LEU A 476 -10.83 2.51 -8.38
C LEU A 476 -9.49 2.50 -7.64
N GLU A 477 -8.54 1.66 -8.08
CA GLU A 477 -7.19 1.58 -7.49
C GLU A 477 -6.44 2.92 -7.59
N ALA A 478 -6.49 3.58 -8.75
CA ALA A 478 -5.81 4.86 -8.97
C ALA A 478 -6.36 6.00 -8.10
N LYS A 479 -7.63 5.95 -7.67
CA LYS A 479 -8.26 6.98 -6.83
C LYS A 479 -7.92 6.86 -5.34
N LEU A 480 -7.44 5.70 -4.89
CA LEU A 480 -7.19 5.38 -3.48
C LEU A 480 -5.72 5.52 -3.09
N GLU A 481 -4.84 5.81 -4.07
CA GLU A 481 -3.49 6.32 -3.80
C GLU A 481 -3.50 7.82 -3.40
N PHE A 482 -4.67 8.39 -3.08
CA PHE A 482 -4.87 9.78 -2.65
C PHE A 482 -5.42 9.87 -1.24
#